data_AF-A0A7X8HDW0-F1
#
_entry.id   AF-A0A7X8HDW0-F1
#
_cell.length_a   1.000
_cell.length_b   1.000
_cell.length_c   1.000
_cell.angle_alpha   90.00
_cell.angle_beta   90.00
_cell.angle_gamma   90.00
#
_symmetry.space_group_name_H-M   'P 1'
#
loop_
_entity.id
_entity.type
_entity.pdbx_description
1 polymer ?
#
loop_
_entity_poly.entity_id
_entity_poly.type
_entity_poly.pdbx_seq_one_letter_code
_entity_poly.pdbx_strand_id
1 'polypeptide(L)'
;MSDASNTSVSPTPIGIFWTFFRISAVTIGGGYAMVPVIGREVTAKKWMEEKEFYDLFALAQSFPGPIALNTALVVGRRTAGIAGFCLALAGILVPPFVSVLMVALLLDGFGNLAPVRGFLGGAAAVIPGLVGALLWRMTRTRAWTVWRVVCTLCAAAAVIAFRSWA
;
A
#
# COMPACT_ATOMS: atom_id res chain seq x y z
N MET A 1 -4.29 0.58 -38.59
CA MET A 1 -3.12 -0.22 -38.99
C MET A 1 -2.01 0.01 -37.99
N SER A 2 -1.20 -1.02 -37.74
CA SER A 2 0.02 -1.04 -36.93
C SER A 2 -0.22 -1.38 -35.45
N ASP A 3 -0.38 -2.65 -35.10
CA ASP A 3 0.65 -3.71 -35.01
C ASP A 3 1.47 -3.62 -33.73
N ALA A 4 1.16 -4.54 -32.81
CA ALA A 4 2.14 -5.36 -32.11
C ALA A 4 1.37 -6.33 -31.21
N SER A 5 0.96 -7.46 -31.78
CA SER A 5 0.80 -8.72 -31.06
C SER A 5 2.17 -9.16 -30.52
N ASN A 6 2.77 -8.35 -29.63
CA ASN A 6 3.99 -8.71 -28.94
C ASN A 6 3.67 -9.89 -28.05
N THR A 7 4.36 -10.98 -28.31
CA THR A 7 4.30 -12.27 -27.63
C THR A 7 4.68 -12.12 -26.17
N SER A 8 3.82 -11.50 -25.37
CA SER A 8 3.85 -11.62 -23.92
C SER A 8 3.72 -13.11 -23.62
N VAL A 9 4.76 -13.67 -23.00
CA VAL A 9 4.74 -15.05 -22.52
C VAL A 9 3.47 -15.19 -21.71
N SER A 10 2.53 -16.05 -22.17
CA SER A 10 1.25 -16.21 -21.51
C SER A 10 1.51 -16.64 -20.07
N PRO A 11 1.25 -15.76 -19.09
CA PRO A 11 1.59 -16.06 -17.71
C PRO A 11 0.67 -17.17 -17.24
N THR A 12 1.25 -18.21 -16.65
CA THR A 12 0.44 -19.17 -15.92
C THR A 12 -0.23 -18.44 -14.74
N PRO A 13 -1.55 -18.64 -14.52
CA PRO A 13 -2.25 -17.99 -13.41
C PRO A 13 -1.55 -18.20 -12.06
N ILE A 14 -1.02 -19.41 -11.84
CA ILE A 14 -0.25 -19.75 -10.64
C ILE A 14 1.05 -18.93 -10.50
N GLY A 15 1.69 -18.59 -11.62
CA GLY A 15 2.91 -17.79 -11.65
C GLY A 15 2.66 -16.35 -11.21
N ILE A 16 1.49 -15.80 -11.52
CA ILE A 16 1.05 -14.48 -11.05
C ILE A 16 0.91 -14.49 -9.53
N PHE A 17 0.14 -15.44 -9.00
CA PHE A 17 -0.04 -15.59 -7.56
C PHE A 17 1.29 -15.67 -6.83
N TRP A 18 2.19 -16.57 -7.25
CA TRP A 18 3.47 -16.78 -6.57
C TRP A 18 4.41 -15.58 -6.67
N THR A 19 4.35 -14.84 -7.79
CA THR A 19 5.15 -13.62 -7.97
C THR A 19 4.69 -12.56 -6.97
N PHE A 20 3.40 -12.22 -6.95
CA PHE A 20 2.88 -11.21 -6.01
C PHE A 20 2.99 -11.66 -4.55
N PHE A 21 2.78 -12.94 -4.26
CA PHE A 21 3.00 -13.54 -2.95
C PHE A 21 4.42 -13.32 -2.47
N ARG A 22 5.41 -13.69 -3.29
CA ARG A 22 6.82 -13.51 -2.94
C ARG A 22 7.14 -12.03 -2.72
N ILE A 23 6.68 -11.14 -3.60
CA ILE A 23 6.90 -9.70 -3.46
C ILE A 23 6.33 -9.21 -2.11
N SER A 24 5.10 -9.58 -1.73
CA SER A 24 4.51 -9.21 -0.44
C SER A 24 5.19 -9.84 0.77
N ALA A 25 5.73 -11.04 0.64
CA ALA A 25 6.42 -11.70 1.74
C ALA A 25 7.83 -11.12 2.00
N VAL A 26 8.54 -10.68 0.95
CA VAL A 26 9.97 -10.29 1.05
C VAL A 26 10.20 -8.78 1.05
N THR A 27 9.20 -7.96 0.67
CA THR A 27 9.39 -6.52 0.58
C THR A 27 9.06 -5.84 1.90
N ILE A 28 10.08 -5.32 2.57
CA ILE A 28 9.96 -4.52 3.79
C ILE A 28 10.18 -3.05 3.42
N GLY A 29 9.26 -2.15 3.79
CA GLY A 29 9.35 -0.72 3.46
C GLY A 29 8.07 -0.09 2.91
N GLY A 30 6.94 -0.81 2.95
CA GLY A 30 5.64 -0.29 2.55
C GLY A 30 5.46 -0.15 1.03
N GLY A 31 4.41 0.57 0.62
CA GLY A 31 3.98 0.62 -0.78
C GLY A 31 5.04 1.16 -1.75
N TYR A 32 5.78 2.19 -1.37
CA TYR A 32 6.80 2.81 -2.21
C TYR A 32 8.02 1.92 -2.47
N ALA A 33 8.40 1.06 -1.51
CA ALA A 33 9.46 0.08 -1.71
C ALA A 33 9.00 -1.06 -2.64
N MET A 34 7.70 -1.34 -2.67
CA MET A 34 7.13 -2.48 -3.39
C MET A 34 6.95 -2.20 -4.89
N VAL A 35 6.61 -0.97 -5.28
CA VAL A 35 6.43 -0.55 -6.68
C VAL A 35 7.65 -0.87 -7.57
N PRO A 36 8.90 -0.48 -7.24
CA PRO A 36 10.04 -0.80 -8.08
C PRO A 36 10.34 -2.31 -8.12
N VAL A 37 10.02 -3.06 -7.06
CA VAL A 37 10.16 -4.53 -7.05
C VAL A 37 9.16 -5.17 -8.01
N ILE A 38 7.90 -4.71 -8.00
CA ILE A 38 6.88 -5.15 -8.97
C ILE A 38 7.35 -4.82 -10.39
N GLY A 39 7.75 -3.58 -10.66
CA GLY A 39 8.22 -3.15 -11.98
C GLY A 39 9.38 -4.01 -12.51
N ARG A 40 10.36 -4.31 -11.64
CA ARG A 40 11.49 -5.18 -11.99
C ARG A 40 11.03 -6.61 -12.30
N GLU A 41 10.15 -7.20 -11.49
CA GLU A 41 9.67 -8.58 -11.68
C GLU A 41 8.85 -8.74 -12.96
N VAL A 42 7.95 -7.79 -13.26
CA VAL A 42 7.09 -7.88 -14.46
C VAL A 42 7.89 -7.66 -15.74
N THR A 43 8.91 -6.77 -15.69
CA THR A 43 9.82 -6.53 -16.81
C THR A 43 10.75 -7.72 -17.02
N ALA A 44 11.32 -8.28 -15.94
CA ALA A 44 12.19 -9.46 -16.01
C ALA A 44 11.47 -10.68 -16.57
N LYS A 45 10.17 -10.84 -16.25
CA LYS A 45 9.31 -11.91 -16.78
C LYS A 45 8.74 -11.61 -18.18
N LYS A 46 9.05 -10.44 -18.76
CA LYS A 46 8.55 -9.97 -20.07
C LYS A 46 7.01 -9.98 -20.15
N TRP A 47 6.33 -9.68 -19.04
CA TRP A 47 4.87 -9.55 -19.01
C TRP A 47 4.42 -8.20 -19.59
N MET A 48 5.25 -7.17 -19.42
CA MET A 48 5.06 -5.82 -19.92
C MET A 48 6.41 -5.12 -20.00
N GLU A 49 6.47 -4.08 -20.82
CA GLU A 49 7.62 -3.18 -20.84
C GLU A 49 7.59 -2.21 -19.64
N GLU A 50 8.75 -1.68 -19.28
CA GLU A 50 8.88 -0.74 -18.16
C GLU A 50 8.01 0.51 -18.36
N LYS A 51 7.93 1.04 -19.59
CA LYS A 51 7.07 2.17 -19.93
C LYS A 51 5.60 1.87 -19.64
N GLU A 52 5.12 0.71 -20.09
CA GLU A 52 3.75 0.26 -19.86
C GLU A 52 3.47 0.07 -18.36
N PHE A 53 4.43 -0.44 -17.58
CA PHE A 53 4.31 -0.53 -16.13
C PHE A 53 4.09 0.85 -15.49
N TYR A 54 4.81 1.88 -15.91
CA TYR A 54 4.62 3.23 -15.36
C TYR A 54 3.27 3.86 -15.73
N ASP A 55 2.76 3.59 -16.93
CA ASP A 55 1.42 4.02 -17.34
C ASP A 55 0.34 3.36 -16.46
N LEU A 56 0.48 2.06 -16.19
CA LEU A 56 -0.41 1.32 -15.27
C LEU A 56 -0.26 1.76 -13.81
N PHE A 57 0.95 2.10 -13.38
CA PHE A 57 1.19 2.65 -12.05
C PHE A 57 0.51 4.00 -11.87
N ALA A 58 0.58 4.89 -12.87
CA ALA A 58 -0.13 6.16 -12.86
C ALA A 58 -1.66 5.95 -12.79
N LEU A 59 -2.18 4.98 -13.53
CA LEU A 59 -3.59 4.58 -13.44
C LEU A 59 -3.94 4.07 -12.02
N ALA A 60 -3.08 3.24 -11.43
CA ALA A 60 -3.29 2.71 -10.08
C ALA A 60 -3.32 3.81 -8.99
N GLN A 61 -2.56 4.89 -9.17
CA GLN A 61 -2.57 6.06 -8.26
C GLN A 61 -3.84 6.89 -8.35
N SER A 62 -4.64 6.73 -9.42
CA SER A 62 -5.93 7.40 -9.54
C SER A 62 -6.98 6.82 -8.59
N PHE A 63 -6.78 5.58 -8.13
CA PHE A 63 -7.67 4.93 -7.16
C PHE A 63 -7.24 5.28 -5.72
N PRO A 64 -8.17 5.68 -4.84
CA PRO A 64 -7.87 5.83 -3.43
C PRO A 64 -7.50 4.46 -2.83
N GLY A 65 -6.44 4.41 -2.01
CA GLY A 65 -6.08 3.19 -1.29
C GLY A 65 -4.58 2.89 -1.26
N PRO A 66 -4.21 1.67 -0.83
CA PRO A 66 -2.82 1.26 -0.71
C PRO A 66 -2.15 1.17 -2.08
N ILE A 67 -1.07 1.95 -2.25
CA ILE A 67 -0.32 2.09 -3.50
C ILE A 67 0.07 0.74 -4.11
N ALA A 68 0.65 -0.16 -3.30
CA ALA A 68 1.10 -1.46 -3.77
C ALA A 68 -0.05 -2.39 -4.19
N LEU A 69 -1.17 -2.36 -3.45
CA LEU A 69 -2.35 -3.17 -3.75
C LEU A 69 -2.94 -2.74 -5.10
N ASN A 70 -3.21 -1.44 -5.27
CA ASN A 70 -3.80 -0.91 -6.49
C ASN A 70 -2.89 -1.19 -7.70
N THR A 71 -1.58 -1.03 -7.53
CA THR A 71 -0.60 -1.32 -8.58
C THR A 71 -0.63 -2.80 -8.96
N ALA A 72 -0.58 -3.71 -7.99
CA ALA A 72 -0.64 -5.15 -8.24
C ALA A 72 -1.94 -5.59 -8.92
N LEU A 73 -3.08 -4.99 -8.56
CA LEU A 73 -4.37 -5.27 -9.17
C LEU A 73 -4.43 -4.87 -10.65
N VAL A 74 -4.01 -3.64 -10.96
CA VAL A 74 -4.02 -3.11 -12.34
C VAL A 74 -3.04 -3.91 -13.21
N VAL A 75 -1.83 -4.16 -12.70
CA VAL A 75 -0.82 -4.99 -13.36
C VAL A 75 -1.32 -6.42 -13.57
N GLY A 76 -1.83 -7.07 -12.53
CA GLY A 76 -2.39 -8.42 -12.62
C GLY A 76 -3.55 -8.53 -13.61
N ARG A 77 -4.43 -7.53 -13.63
CA ARG A 77 -5.53 -7.44 -14.60
C ARG A 77 -5.03 -7.30 -16.03
N ARG A 78 -4.00 -6.49 -16.26
CA ARG A 78 -3.38 -6.32 -17.58
C ARG A 78 -2.67 -7.58 -18.05
N THR A 79 -2.09 -8.35 -17.13
CA THR A 79 -1.28 -9.54 -17.41
C THR A 79 -2.12 -10.78 -17.74
N ALA A 80 -3.22 -11.05 -17.03
CA ALA A 80 -4.07 -12.23 -17.31
C ALA A 80 -5.58 -11.97 -17.11
N GLY A 81 -6.04 -10.75 -17.37
CA GLY A 81 -7.45 -10.38 -17.28
C GLY A 81 -8.00 -10.52 -15.85
N ILE A 82 -9.25 -10.97 -15.73
CA ILE A 82 -9.93 -11.10 -14.43
C ILE A 82 -9.25 -12.14 -13.54
N ALA A 83 -8.74 -13.24 -14.10
CA ALA A 83 -8.02 -14.25 -13.34
C ALA A 83 -6.72 -13.68 -12.74
N GLY A 84 -5.96 -12.91 -13.53
CA GLY A 84 -4.76 -12.22 -13.06
C GLY A 84 -5.05 -11.20 -11.97
N PHE A 85 -6.19 -10.48 -12.05
CA PHE A 85 -6.64 -9.57 -11.00
C PHE A 85 -6.86 -10.29 -9.67
N CYS A 86 -7.65 -11.37 -9.66
CA CYS A 86 -7.96 -12.13 -8.45
C CYS A 86 -6.71 -12.78 -7.83
N LEU A 87 -5.80 -13.29 -8.67
CA LEU A 87 -4.59 -13.96 -8.22
C LEU A 87 -3.53 -12.98 -7.73
N ALA A 88 -3.42 -11.80 -8.35
CA ALA A 88 -2.58 -10.72 -7.83
C ALA A 88 -3.11 -10.21 -6.48
N LEU A 89 -4.43 -10.06 -6.34
CA LEU A 89 -5.07 -9.69 -5.07
C LEU A 89 -4.78 -10.72 -3.98
N ALA A 90 -5.00 -12.00 -4.26
CA ALA A 90 -4.73 -13.06 -3.30
C ALA A 90 -3.23 -13.13 -2.96
N GLY A 91 -2.36 -13.07 -3.98
CA GLY A 91 -0.92 -13.09 -3.79
C GLY A 91 -0.43 -11.96 -2.89
N ILE A 92 -0.86 -10.73 -3.14
CA ILE A 92 -0.42 -9.56 -2.37
C ILE A 92 -0.99 -9.52 -0.94
N LEU A 93 -2.20 -10.06 -0.73
CA LEU A 93 -2.95 -9.93 0.53
C LEU A 93 -2.70 -11.09 1.49
N VAL A 94 -2.45 -12.31 0.99
CA VAL A 94 -2.29 -13.49 1.84
C VAL A 94 -1.09 -13.36 2.80
N PRO A 95 0.12 -12.96 2.38
CA PRO A 95 1.26 -12.86 3.29
C PRO A 95 1.05 -11.88 4.45
N PRO A 96 0.61 -10.61 4.24
CA PRO A 96 0.35 -9.71 5.35
C PRO A 96 -0.82 -10.18 6.23
N PHE A 97 -1.86 -10.77 5.64
CA PHE A 97 -2.98 -11.32 6.41
C PHE A 97 -2.54 -12.45 7.35
N VAL A 98 -1.78 -13.42 6.82
CA VAL A 98 -1.23 -14.54 7.60
C VAL A 98 -0.25 -14.03 8.66
N SER A 99 0.59 -13.04 8.31
CA SER A 99 1.53 -12.43 9.26
C SER A 99 0.80 -11.78 10.44
N VAL A 100 -0.25 -11.01 10.19
CA VAL A 100 -1.05 -10.37 11.25
C VAL A 100 -1.77 -11.42 12.09
N LEU A 101 -2.34 -12.45 11.47
CA LEU A 101 -3.02 -13.52 12.19
C LEU A 101 -2.05 -14.29 13.10
N MET A 102 -0.84 -14.61 12.63
CA MET A 102 0.19 -15.25 13.44
C MET A 102 0.56 -14.39 14.65
N VAL A 103 0.77 -13.08 14.45
CA VAL A 103 1.07 -12.17 15.56
C VAL A 103 -0.11 -12.09 16.55
N ALA A 104 -1.34 -12.03 16.05
CA ALA A 104 -2.53 -11.99 16.91
C ALA A 104 -2.65 -13.24 17.80
N LEU A 105 -2.44 -14.44 17.24
CA LEU A 105 -2.47 -15.70 18.00
C LEU A 105 -1.34 -15.77 19.04
N LEU A 106 -0.15 -15.28 18.70
CA LEU A 106 0.97 -15.20 19.65
C LEU A 106 0.67 -14.22 20.80
N LEU A 107 0.04 -13.09 20.50
CA LEU A 107 -0.35 -12.10 21.50
C LEU A 107 -1.50 -12.58 22.39
N ASP A 108 -2.38 -13.45 21.91
CA ASP A 108 -3.42 -14.06 22.77
C ASP A 108 -2.79 -14.94 23.85
N GLY A 109 -1.77 -15.74 23.50
CA GLY A 109 -1.06 -16.59 24.45
C GLY A 109 -0.10 -15.86 25.41
N PHE A 110 0.62 -14.84 24.92
CA PHE A 110 1.70 -14.17 25.69
C PHE A 110 1.38 -12.72 26.08
N GLY A 111 0.24 -12.16 25.67
CA GLY A 111 -0.09 -10.74 25.82
C GLY A 111 -0.30 -10.27 27.26
N ASN A 112 -0.57 -11.18 28.19
CA ASN A 112 -0.72 -10.87 29.61
C ASN A 112 0.62 -10.67 30.35
N LEU A 113 1.76 -10.96 29.71
CA LEU A 113 3.07 -10.67 30.31
C LEU A 113 3.27 -9.15 30.42
N ALA A 114 3.62 -8.68 31.63
CA ALA A 114 3.83 -7.25 31.89
C ALA A 114 4.80 -6.56 30.91
N PRO A 115 5.93 -7.18 30.49
CA PRO A 115 6.81 -6.60 29.48
C PRO A 115 6.14 -6.43 28.11
N VAL A 116 5.33 -7.39 27.67
CA VAL A 116 4.64 -7.37 26.37
C VAL A 116 3.57 -6.29 26.36
N ARG A 117 2.77 -6.18 27.42
CA ARG A 117 1.77 -5.13 27.57
C ARG A 117 2.39 -3.73 27.59
N GLY A 118 3.52 -3.56 28.29
CA GLY A 118 4.29 -2.31 28.29
C GLY A 118 4.79 -1.94 26.90
N PHE A 119 5.35 -2.90 26.17
CA PHE A 119 5.80 -2.70 24.79
C PHE A 119 4.66 -2.31 23.85
N LEU A 120 3.53 -3.02 23.88
CA LEU A 120 2.35 -2.72 23.05
C LEU A 120 1.77 -1.34 23.38
N GLY A 121 1.72 -0.96 24.66
CA GLY A 121 1.31 0.38 25.09
C GLY A 121 2.23 1.47 24.55
N GLY A 122 3.55 1.25 24.61
CA GLY A 122 4.54 2.15 24.00
C GLY A 122 4.37 2.26 22.49
N ALA A 123 4.24 1.14 21.78
CA ALA A 123 4.03 1.10 20.35
C ALA A 123 2.73 1.84 19.93
N ALA A 124 1.65 1.68 20.69
CA ALA A 124 0.41 2.42 20.47
C ALA A 124 0.59 3.94 20.64
N ALA A 125 1.44 4.38 21.57
CA ALA A 125 1.75 5.80 21.77
C ALA A 125 2.66 6.39 20.67
N VAL A 126 3.45 5.58 19.98
CA VAL A 126 4.29 6.03 18.85
C VAL A 126 3.44 6.55 17.70
N ILE A 127 2.28 5.94 17.43
CA ILE A 127 1.41 6.30 16.30
C ILE A 127 0.97 7.78 16.37
N PRO A 128 0.29 8.27 17.44
CA PRO A 128 -0.08 9.68 17.55
C PRO A 128 1.15 10.59 17.64
N GLY A 129 2.26 10.13 18.24
CA GLY A 129 3.52 10.88 18.28
C GLY A 129 4.10 11.13 16.88
N LEU A 130 4.10 10.12 16.01
CA LEU A 130 4.59 10.21 14.64
C LEU A 130 3.69 11.12 13.79
N VAL A 131 2.37 10.96 13.94
CA VAL A 131 1.39 11.84 13.28
C VAL A 131 1.58 13.29 13.75
N GLY A 132 1.71 13.51 15.05
CA GLY A 132 1.94 14.83 15.64
C GLY A 132 3.25 15.46 15.15
N ALA A 133 4.34 14.69 15.09
CA ALA A 133 5.62 15.15 14.58
C ALA A 133 5.56 15.51 13.09
N LEU A 134 4.83 14.72 12.29
CA LEU A 134 4.60 15.02 10.87
C LEU A 134 3.82 16.32 10.71
N LEU A 135 2.73 16.49 11.47
CA LEU A 135 1.93 17.72 11.48
C LEU A 135 2.76 18.93 11.91
N TRP A 136 3.58 18.78 12.94
CA TRP A 136 4.49 19.83 13.40
C TRP A 136 5.49 20.24 12.32
N ARG A 137 6.09 19.27 11.65
CA ARG A 137 7.04 19.51 10.56
C ARG A 137 6.37 20.22 9.39
N MET A 138 5.20 19.74 8.94
CA MET A 138 4.44 20.39 7.86
C MET A 138 4.02 21.81 8.24
N THR A 139 3.62 22.03 9.49
CA THR A 139 3.28 23.34 10.06
C THR A 139 4.48 24.28 10.00
N ARG A 140 5.67 23.83 10.44
CA ARG A 140 6.86 24.69 10.51
C ARG A 140 7.45 25.04 9.14
N THR A 141 7.40 24.13 8.17
CA THR A 141 7.95 24.35 6.82
C THR A 141 7.03 25.22 5.95
N ARG A 142 5.79 25.48 6.39
CA ARG A 142 4.81 26.24 5.63
C ARG A 142 4.96 27.75 5.89
N ALA A 143 4.95 28.55 4.83
CA ALA A 143 4.86 30.00 4.96
C ALA A 143 3.45 30.40 5.41
N TRP A 144 3.35 30.93 6.62
CA TRP A 144 2.10 31.34 7.24
C TRP A 144 1.70 32.73 6.77
N THR A 145 0.51 32.82 6.17
CA THR A 145 -0.18 34.06 5.83
C THR A 145 -1.51 34.06 6.56
N VAL A 146 -2.01 35.23 6.98
CA VAL A 146 -3.25 35.37 7.78
C VAL A 146 -4.43 34.60 7.16
N TRP A 147 -4.61 34.69 5.83
CA TRP A 147 -5.63 33.94 5.09
C TRP A 147 -5.51 32.42 5.25
N ARG A 148 -4.28 31.89 5.23
CA ARG A 148 -4.02 30.45 5.36
C ARG A 148 -4.26 29.93 6.78
N VAL A 149 -3.99 30.74 7.79
CA VAL A 149 -4.32 30.43 9.20
C VAL A 149 -5.82 30.31 9.37
N VAL A 150 -6.57 31.29 8.82
CA VAL A 150 -8.04 31.28 8.84
C VAL A 150 -8.58 30.04 8.12
N CYS A 151 -8.08 29.71 6.92
CA CYS A 151 -8.49 28.50 6.22
C CYS A 151 -8.18 27.20 7.01
N THR A 152 -7.02 27.10 7.68
CA THR A 152 -6.69 25.93 8.49
C THR A 152 -7.57 25.81 9.73
N LEU A 153 -7.93 26.92 10.38
CA LEU A 153 -8.81 26.94 11.54
C LEU A 153 -10.26 26.61 11.14
N CYS A 154 -10.75 27.16 10.03
CA CYS A 154 -12.07 26.82 9.49
C CYS A 154 -12.15 25.35 9.07
N ALA A 155 -11.11 24.80 8.44
CA ALA A 155 -11.05 23.38 8.09
C ALA A 155 -11.01 22.48 9.33
N ALA A 156 -10.24 22.84 10.36
CA ALA A 156 -10.22 22.11 11.63
C ALA A 156 -11.58 22.14 12.32
N ALA A 157 -12.24 23.31 12.37
CA ALA A 157 -13.58 23.47 12.93
C ALA A 157 -14.63 22.65 12.14
N ALA A 158 -14.54 22.62 10.81
CA ALA A 158 -15.42 21.82 9.97
C ALA A 158 -15.24 20.32 10.21
N VAL A 159 -14.01 19.83 10.36
CA VAL A 159 -13.73 18.42 10.68
C VAL A 159 -14.27 18.05 12.06
N ILE A 160 -14.14 18.92 13.06
CA ILE A 160 -14.67 18.70 14.41
C ILE A 160 -16.20 18.68 14.40
N ALA A 161 -16.84 19.58 13.65
CA ALA A 161 -18.29 19.66 13.50
C ALA A 161 -18.88 18.47 12.70
N PHE A 162 -18.16 17.96 11.71
CA PHE A 162 -18.57 16.74 10.99
C PHE A 162 -18.45 15.49 11.87
N ARG A 163 -17.50 15.48 12.82
CA ARG A 163 -17.31 14.37 13.77
C ARG A 163 -18.38 14.32 14.87
N SER A 164 -19.14 15.38 15.10
CA SER A 164 -20.26 15.37 16.05
C SER A 164 -21.56 14.79 15.48
N TRP A 165 -21.53 14.29 14.23
CA TRP A 165 -22.66 13.65 13.53
C TRP A 165 -22.42 12.17 13.19
N ALA A 166 -21.29 11.59 13.60
CA ALA A 166 -20.96 10.16 13.47
C ALA A 166 -20.70 9.56 14.85
#